data_AF-G6EKM1-F1
#
_entry.id   AF-G6EKM1-F1
#
_cell.length_a   1.000
_cell.length_b   1.000
_cell.length_c   1.000
_cell.angle_alpha   90.00
_cell.angle_beta   90.00
_cell.angle_gamma   90.00
#
_symmetry.space_group_name_H-M   'P 1'
#
loop_
_entity.id
_entity.type
_entity.pdbx_description
1 polymer ?
#
loop_
_entity_poly.entity_id
_entity_poly.type
_entity_poly.pdbx_seq_one_letter_code
_entity_poly.pdbx_strand_id
1 'polypeptide(L)'
;MKSTQIWDVDRLVAAKILTDLGIKASKDKIEAVARHAAKHREESAYWAAKRVQTASLERLAEQLRGDYREHQSVWYDGFRAAEACIATTTADDALQIAPPPPQSIAGIIRSRIRLSKAENQRGGSPT
;
A
#
# COMPACT_ATOMS: atom_id res chain seq x y z
N MET A 1 10.35 4.88 -10.31
CA MET A 1 9.36 4.86 -11.42
C MET A 1 8.54 6.15 -11.38
N LYS A 2 8.33 6.83 -12.52
CA LYS A 2 7.57 8.09 -12.55
C LYS A 2 6.10 7.80 -12.24
N SER A 3 5.55 8.48 -11.23
CA SER A 3 4.16 8.34 -10.77
C SER A 3 3.14 8.41 -11.90
N THR A 4 3.41 9.17 -12.98
CA THR A 4 2.54 9.30 -14.14
C THR A 4 2.25 7.97 -14.87
N GLN A 5 3.24 7.07 -14.98
CA GLN A 5 3.06 5.78 -15.70
C GLN A 5 2.20 4.78 -14.93
N ILE A 6 2.18 4.88 -13.60
CA ILE A 6 1.44 3.97 -12.73
C ILE A 6 -0.08 4.18 -12.88
N TRP A 7 -0.51 5.42 -13.12
CA TRP A 7 -1.91 5.78 -13.29
C TRP A 7 -2.50 5.34 -14.63
N ASP A 8 -1.67 5.18 -15.66
CA ASP A 8 -2.14 4.76 -16.98
C ASP A 8 -2.48 3.26 -17.03
N VAL A 9 -1.82 2.44 -16.22
CA VAL A 9 -2.15 1.02 -16.06
C VAL A 9 -3.53 0.86 -15.42
N ASP A 10 -3.81 1.61 -14.36
CA ASP A 10 -5.09 1.55 -13.64
C ASP A 10 -6.26 2.05 -14.53
N ARG A 11 -6.02 3.01 -15.43
CA ARG A 11 -6.98 3.43 -16.46
C ARG A 11 -7.26 2.35 -17.50
N LEU A 12 -6.23 1.62 -17.93
CA LEU A 12 -6.39 0.53 -18.89
C LEU A 12 -7.16 -0.64 -18.28
N VAL A 13 -6.87 -0.98 -17.02
CA VAL A 13 -7.64 -1.96 -16.25
C VAL A 13 -9.08 -1.52 -16.07
N ALA A 14 -9.31 -0.25 -15.71
CA ALA A 14 -10.64 0.32 -15.55
C ALA A 14 -11.46 0.26 -16.85
N ALA A 15 -10.84 0.59 -17.99
CA ALA A 15 -11.50 0.49 -19.29
C ALA A 15 -11.92 -0.95 -19.61
N LYS A 16 -11.03 -1.94 -19.39
CA LYS A 16 -11.35 -3.36 -19.57
C LYS A 16 -12.50 -3.83 -18.68
N ILE A 17 -12.45 -3.51 -17.38
CA ILE A 17 -13.52 -3.86 -16.43
C ILE A 17 -14.86 -3.28 -16.89
N LEU A 18 -14.90 -2.01 -17.32
CA LEU A 18 -16.14 -1.40 -17.80
C LEU A 18 -16.65 -2.08 -19.08
N THR A 19 -15.75 -2.42 -20.00
CA THR A 19 -16.09 -3.14 -21.23
C THR A 19 -16.65 -4.53 -20.94
N ASP A 20 -16.00 -5.31 -20.06
CA ASP A 20 -16.44 -6.67 -19.70
C ASP A 20 -17.81 -6.68 -19.02
N LEU A 21 -18.12 -5.61 -18.28
CA LEU A 21 -19.43 -5.39 -17.65
C LEU A 21 -20.50 -4.82 -18.61
N GLY A 22 -20.15 -4.59 -19.89
CA GLY A 22 -21.05 -3.99 -20.87
C GLY A 22 -21.40 -2.52 -20.59
N ILE A 23 -20.64 -1.86 -19.72
CA ILE A 23 -20.87 -0.45 -19.35
C ILE A 23 -20.11 0.43 -20.33
N LYS A 24 -20.83 1.37 -20.97
CA LYS A 24 -20.20 2.38 -21.85
C LYS A 24 -19.13 3.15 -21.07
N ALA A 25 -17.87 2.99 -21.49
CA ALA A 25 -16.71 3.60 -20.86
C ALA A 25 -16.63 5.09 -21.23
N SER A 26 -17.23 5.95 -20.41
CA SER A 26 -16.95 7.39 -20.45
C SER A 26 -15.68 7.70 -19.67
N LYS A 27 -15.01 8.80 -20.02
CA LYS A 27 -13.77 9.25 -19.36
C LYS A 27 -13.93 9.34 -17.84
N ASP A 28 -15.07 9.87 -17.36
CA ASP A 28 -15.33 10.03 -15.93
C ASP A 28 -15.51 8.69 -15.20
N LYS A 29 -16.14 7.70 -15.86
CA LYS A 29 -16.30 6.35 -15.31
C LYS A 29 -14.97 5.61 -15.27
N ILE A 30 -14.16 5.74 -16.33
CA ILE A 30 -12.81 5.17 -16.36
C ILE A 30 -11.99 5.74 -15.21
N GLU A 31 -12.00 7.06 -15.01
CA GLU A 31 -11.22 7.68 -13.93
C GLU A 31 -11.72 7.29 -12.54
N ALA A 32 -13.04 7.11 -12.37
CA ALA A 32 -13.61 6.63 -11.11
C ALA A 32 -13.13 5.21 -10.79
N VAL A 33 -13.25 4.28 -11.73
CA VAL A 33 -12.81 2.89 -11.56
C VAL A 33 -11.30 2.80 -11.42
N ALA A 34 -10.53 3.60 -12.16
CA ALA A 34 -9.07 3.63 -12.07
C ALA A 34 -8.59 4.02 -10.67
N ARG A 35 -9.24 4.99 -10.01
CA ARG A 35 -8.93 5.34 -8.60
C ARG A 35 -9.18 4.17 -7.64
N HIS A 36 -10.27 3.43 -7.84
CA HIS A 36 -10.55 2.24 -7.04
C HIS A 36 -9.55 1.12 -7.28
N ALA A 37 -9.17 0.88 -8.54
CA ALA A 37 -8.15 -0.09 -8.91
C ALA A 37 -6.78 0.27 -8.31
N ALA A 38 -6.39 1.54 -8.36
CA ALA A 38 -5.15 2.04 -7.76
C ALA A 38 -5.12 1.80 -6.25
N LYS A 39 -6.21 2.15 -5.54
CA LYS A 39 -6.34 1.91 -4.10
C LYS A 39 -6.29 0.42 -3.77
N HIS A 40 -7.01 -0.40 -4.51
CA HIS A 40 -7.00 -1.85 -4.32
C HIS A 40 -5.61 -2.45 -4.54
N ARG A 41 -4.86 -1.96 -5.53
CA ARG A 41 -3.47 -2.39 -5.81
C ARG A 41 -2.54 -2.03 -4.64
N GLU A 42 -2.68 -0.84 -4.08
CA GLU A 42 -1.92 -0.41 -2.89
C GLU A 42 -2.24 -1.28 -1.67
N GLU A 43 -3.52 -1.51 -1.38
CA GLU A 43 -3.96 -2.39 -0.28
C GLU A 43 -3.48 -3.84 -0.48
N SER A 44 -3.58 -4.36 -1.71
CA SER A 44 -3.11 -5.72 -2.05
C SER A 44 -1.60 -5.85 -1.88
N ALA A 45 -0.84 -4.84 -2.31
CA ALA A 45 0.60 -4.79 -2.15
C ALA A 45 0.99 -4.76 -0.67
N TYR A 46 0.30 -3.96 0.14
CA TYR A 46 0.48 -3.91 1.59
C TYR A 46 0.25 -5.28 2.24
N TRP A 47 -0.86 -5.94 1.88
CA TRP A 47 -1.17 -7.28 2.39
C TRP A 47 -0.15 -8.33 1.94
N ALA A 48 0.34 -8.27 0.70
CA ALA A 48 1.38 -9.15 0.20
C ALA A 48 2.69 -8.96 0.98
N ALA A 49 3.12 -7.72 1.22
CA ALA A 49 4.30 -7.40 2.00
C ALA A 49 4.18 -7.93 3.44
N LYS A 50 3.03 -7.71 4.09
CA LYS A 50 2.76 -8.22 5.44
C LYS A 50 2.80 -9.74 5.51
N ARG A 51 2.23 -10.43 4.52
CA ARG A 51 2.29 -11.91 4.45
C ARG A 51 3.72 -12.42 4.30
N VAL A 52 4.54 -11.77 3.48
CA VAL A 52 5.96 -12.12 3.30
C VAL A 52 6.73 -11.89 4.61
N GLN A 53 6.48 -10.78 5.30
CA GLN A 53 7.07 -10.50 6.61
C GLN A 53 6.73 -11.59 7.63
N THR A 54 5.45 -11.93 7.80
CA THR A 54 5.01 -12.99 8.72
C THR A 54 5.64 -14.33 8.38
N ALA A 55 5.61 -14.75 7.10
CA ALA A 55 6.20 -16.02 6.68
C ALA A 55 7.72 -16.07 6.90
N SER A 56 8.42 -14.93 6.79
CA SER A 56 9.86 -14.84 7.04
C SER A 56 10.18 -14.97 8.53
N LEU A 57 9.40 -14.32 9.40
CA LEU A 57 9.52 -14.48 10.86
C LEU A 57 9.23 -15.91 11.30
N GLU A 58 8.20 -16.56 10.74
CA GLU A 58 7.89 -17.96 11.04
C GLU A 58 9.02 -18.90 10.63
N ARG A 59 9.62 -18.69 9.45
CA ARG A 59 10.78 -19.47 8.99
C ARG A 59 12.00 -19.27 9.89
N LEU A 60 12.27 -18.03 10.30
CA LEU A 60 13.35 -17.74 11.25
C LEU A 60 13.11 -18.45 12.58
N ALA A 61 11.90 -18.37 13.13
CA ALA A 61 11.55 -19.07 14.37
C ALA A 61 11.69 -20.60 14.26
N GLU A 62 11.35 -21.19 13.10
CA GLU A 62 11.57 -22.61 12.84
C GLU A 62 13.05 -22.97 12.82
N GLN A 63 13.88 -22.21 12.10
CA GLN A 63 15.33 -22.44 12.07
C GLN A 63 15.95 -22.28 13.46
N LEU A 64 15.53 -21.29 14.23
CA LEU A 64 16.00 -21.12 15.61
C LEU A 64 15.70 -22.34 16.48
N ARG A 65 14.53 -22.97 16.31
CA ARG A 65 14.16 -24.19 17.04
C ARG A 65 15.00 -25.40 16.62
N GLY A 66 15.35 -25.51 15.34
CA GLY A 66 16.18 -26.59 14.80
C GLY A 66 17.66 -26.47 15.22
N ASP A 67 18.22 -25.27 15.08
CA ASP A 67 19.66 -25.03 15.20
C ASP A 67 20.08 -24.61 16.62
N TYR A 68 19.12 -24.50 17.56
CA TYR A 68 19.31 -23.99 18.93
C TYR A 68 20.52 -24.60 19.66
N ARG A 69 20.80 -25.89 19.40
CA ARG A 69 21.82 -26.68 20.11
C ARG A 69 23.19 -26.69 19.43
N GLU A 70 23.30 -26.30 18.17
CA GLU A 70 24.51 -26.52 17.36
C GLU A 70 25.40 -25.29 17.21
N HIS A 71 24.94 -24.08 17.56
CA HIS A 71 25.62 -22.84 17.20
C HIS A 71 25.99 -21.94 18.40
N GLN A 72 27.15 -21.28 18.29
CA GLN A 72 27.73 -20.40 19.31
C GLN A 72 27.04 -19.01 19.35
N SER A 73 27.29 -18.23 20.40
CA SER A 73 26.64 -16.94 20.68
C SER A 73 26.64 -15.93 19.52
N VAL A 74 27.70 -15.91 18.70
CA VAL A 74 27.83 -15.00 17.55
C VAL A 74 26.74 -15.26 16.49
N TRP A 75 26.33 -16.51 16.31
CA TRP A 75 25.25 -16.87 15.39
C TRP A 75 23.90 -16.36 15.89
N TYR A 76 23.65 -16.43 17.21
CA TYR A 76 22.46 -15.86 17.84
C TYR A 76 22.37 -14.35 17.70
N ASP A 77 23.49 -13.63 17.78
CA ASP A 77 23.50 -12.18 17.59
C ASP A 77 23.13 -11.80 16.16
N GLY A 78 23.65 -12.54 15.17
CA GLY A 78 23.25 -12.40 13.77
C GLY A 78 21.77 -12.70 13.55
N PHE A 79 21.24 -13.73 14.21
CA PHE A 79 19.82 -14.08 14.15
C PHE A 79 18.93 -12.97 14.72
N ARG A 80 19.24 -12.46 15.92
CA ARG A 80 18.49 -11.36 16.53
C ARG A 80 18.51 -10.09 15.67
N ALA A 81 19.65 -9.81 15.03
CA ALA A 81 19.75 -8.69 14.10
C ALA A 81 18.86 -8.90 12.85
N ALA A 82 18.80 -10.11 12.30
CA ALA A 82 17.94 -10.45 11.16
C ALA A 82 16.45 -10.37 11.52
N GLU A 83 16.05 -10.89 12.69
CA GLU A 83 14.69 -10.79 13.21
C GLU A 83 14.27 -9.33 13.40
N ALA A 84 15.12 -8.51 14.04
CA ALA A 84 14.87 -7.08 14.23
C ALA A 84 14.75 -6.34 12.88
N CYS A 85 15.56 -6.70 11.89
CA CYS A 85 15.48 -6.11 10.55
C CYS A 85 14.14 -6.44 9.87
N ILE A 86 13.71 -7.69 9.89
CA ILE A 86 12.44 -8.11 9.28
C ILE A 86 11.24 -7.52 10.04
N ALA A 87 11.29 -7.49 11.37
CA ALA A 87 10.22 -6.95 12.21
C ALA A 87 10.02 -5.44 12.03
N THR A 88 11.09 -4.70 11.76
CA THR A 88 11.04 -3.23 11.57
C THR A 88 10.84 -2.80 10.11
N THR A 89 11.01 -3.72 9.16
CA THR A 89 10.71 -3.45 7.74
C THR A 89 9.22 -3.17 7.58
N THR A 90 8.87 -1.93 7.21
CA THR A 90 7.47 -1.59 6.93
C THR A 90 7.05 -2.11 5.56
N ALA A 91 5.74 -2.24 5.34
CA ALA A 91 5.23 -2.57 4.01
C ALA A 91 5.64 -1.52 2.97
N ASP A 92 5.75 -0.25 3.37
CA ASP A 92 6.18 0.83 2.48
C ASP A 92 7.66 0.67 2.09
N ASP A 93 8.52 0.27 3.03
CA ASP A 93 9.93 -0.04 2.77
C ASP A 93 10.08 -1.24 1.83
N ALA A 94 9.29 -2.30 2.07
CA ALA A 94 9.27 -3.50 1.25
C ALA A 94 8.77 -3.22 -0.18
N LEU A 95 7.84 -2.29 -0.34
CA LEU A 95 7.27 -1.89 -1.62
C LEU A 95 8.04 -0.75 -2.30
N GLN A 96 9.09 -0.21 -1.66
CA GLN A 96 9.83 0.97 -2.10
C GLN A 96 8.92 2.17 -2.41
N ILE A 97 7.78 2.26 -1.71
CA ILE A 97 6.86 3.38 -1.84
C ILE A 97 7.48 4.52 -1.05
N ALA A 98 7.93 5.56 -1.76
CA ALA A 98 8.46 6.74 -1.09
C ALA A 98 7.40 7.26 -0.11
N PRO A 99 7.72 7.40 1.20
CA PRO A 99 6.75 7.88 2.16
C PRO A 99 6.25 9.26 1.73
N PRO A 100 4.94 9.55 1.87
CA PRO A 100 4.45 10.89 1.59
C PRO A 100 5.21 11.88 2.48
N PRO A 101 5.62 13.04 1.94
CA PRO A 101 6.35 14.02 2.74
C PRO A 101 5.55 14.39 3.99
N PRO A 102 6.19 14.53 5.16
CA PRO A 102 5.50 14.79 6.41
C PRO A 102 4.62 16.04 6.25
N GLN A 103 3.31 15.86 6.42
CA GLN A 103 2.37 16.97 6.35
C GLN A 103 2.52 17.81 7.63
N SER A 104 2.79 19.10 7.46
CA SER A 104 2.73 20.03 8.60
C SER A 104 1.30 20.07 9.17
N ILE A 105 1.16 20.44 10.46
CA ILE A 105 -0.15 20.62 11.11
C ILE A 105 -1.06 21.53 10.29
N ALA A 106 -0.51 22.60 9.72
CA ALA A 106 -1.23 23.49 8.79
C ALA A 106 -1.66 22.78 7.49
N GLY A 107 -0.89 21.82 7.00
CA GLY A 107 -1.25 20.95 5.88
C GLY A 107 -2.45 20.05 6.18
N ILE A 108 -2.48 19.44 7.37
CA ILE A 108 -3.59 18.60 7.85
C ILE A 108 -4.89 19.42 8.00
N ILE A 109 -4.79 20.63 8.57
CA ILE A 109 -5.95 21.52 8.72
C ILE A 109 -6.48 21.94 7.35
N ARG A 110 -5.60 22.32 6.41
CA ARG A 110 -6.00 22.70 5.04
C ARG A 110 -6.62 21.54 4.26
N SER A 111 -6.12 20.31 4.42
CA SER A 111 -6.69 19.14 3.75
C SER A 111 -8.09 18.81 4.27
N ARG A 112 -8.31 18.89 5.59
CA ARG A 112 -9.63 18.74 6.21
C ARG A 112 -10.62 19.82 5.76
N ILE A 113 -10.21 21.09 5.70
CA ILE A 113 -11.05 22.18 5.19
C ILE A 113 -11.42 21.94 3.71
N ARG A 114 -10.47 21.47 2.90
CA ARG A 114 -10.73 21.16 1.48
C ARG A 114 -11.71 20.01 1.30
N LEU A 115 -11.59 18.96 2.10
CA LEU A 115 -12.51 17.82 2.13
C LEU A 115 -13.92 18.24 2.53
N SER A 116 -14.05 19.00 3.62
CA SER A 116 -15.35 19.51 4.09
C SER A 116 -16.03 20.43 3.07
N LYS A 117 -15.28 21.30 2.38
CA LYS A 117 -15.83 22.12 1.29
C LYS A 117 -16.29 21.29 0.10
N ALA A 118 -15.58 20.22 -0.25
CA ALA A 118 -15.95 19.33 -1.35
C ALA A 118 -17.20 18.48 -1.02
N GLU A 119 -17.39 18.11 0.25
CA GLU A 119 -18.61 17.43 0.72
C GLU A 119 -19.82 18.38 0.72
N ASN A 120 -19.65 19.62 1.19
CA ASN A 120 -20.73 20.61 1.18
C ASN A 120 -21.20 20.99 -0.24
N GLN A 121 -20.29 21.00 -1.21
CA GLN A 121 -20.63 21.25 -2.62
C GLN A 121 -21.39 20.09 -3.29
N ARG A 122 -21.32 18.87 -2.74
CA ARG A 122 -22.09 17.70 -3.22
C ARG A 122 -23.48 17.60 -2.60
N GLY A 123 -23.72 18.25 -1.46
CA GLY A 123 -25.03 18.29 -0.78
C GLY A 123 -25.95 19.44 -1.19
N GLY A 124 -25.45 20.43 -1.95
CA GLY A 124 -26.22 21.59 -2.40
C GLY A 124 -26.72 21.45 -3.85
N SER A 125 -27.69 20.57 -4.10
CA SER A 125 -28.57 20.71 -5.27
C SER A 125 -29.85 21.42 -4.80
N PRO A 126 -30.19 22.59 -5.36
CA PRO A 126 -31.40 23.32 -4.98
C PRO A 126 -32.61 22.69 -5.68
N THR A 127 -33.63 22.34 -4.90
CA THR A 127 -35.03 22.45 -5.31
C THR A 127 -35.48 23.89 -5.20
#